data_AF-A0A3M1T070-F1
#
_entry.id   AF-A0A3M1T070-F1
#
_cell.length_a   1.000
_cell.length_b   1.000
_cell.length_c   1.000
_cell.angle_alpha   90.00
_cell.angle_beta   90.00
_cell.angle_gamma   90.00
#
_symmetry.space_group_name_H-M   'P 1'
#
loop_
_entity.id
_entity.type
_entity.pdbx_description
1 polymer ?
#
loop_
_entity_poly.entity_id
_entity_poly.type
_entity_poly.pdbx_seq_one_letter_code
_entity_poly.pdbx_strand_id
1 'polypeptide(L)'
;MNTKATKTLLLYCLFLIITFALLTPLQAQRKSKRVSRKPPEKPQSSRVESTKTNNANETEKQNKDESQPQKRNLRDSITEEQPENLSRPKTSKVESVKEHYFYQFDSPQFNTKRVRIEHDENGRGKITVWKNDLDEEISEPIQLSPKTIEKLKSLFRILSFLDSSEDYQSKVHDYKHLGTATIGLKTSDKERTVSFNWTENKNAKLLADEYRKIYNQQLWMFEMRLARENQPLEAPDLMRKLDSYLRRNEISDPEQMLEFLEDLSNDERIPLIARNHSRELIEKIKKSAKK
;
A
#
# COMPACT_ATOMS: atom_id res chain seq x y z
N MET A 1 9.41 28.12 -52.56
CA MET A 1 8.47 28.28 -51.44
C MET A 1 7.06 28.21 -51.99
N ASN A 2 6.30 27.18 -51.61
CA ASN A 2 5.07 26.77 -52.30
C ASN A 2 3.84 27.27 -51.52
N THR A 3 3.22 28.35 -51.98
CA THR A 3 2.16 29.12 -51.28
C THR A 3 0.78 28.47 -51.32
N LYS A 4 0.65 27.24 -51.84
CA LYS A 4 -0.64 26.54 -51.93
C LYS A 4 -0.99 25.71 -50.69
N ALA A 5 -0.04 25.38 -49.82
CA ALA A 5 -0.26 24.49 -48.67
C ALA A 5 -0.89 25.19 -47.44
N THR A 6 -0.86 26.53 -47.36
CA THR A 6 -1.33 27.26 -46.17
C THR A 6 -2.83 27.60 -46.20
N LYS A 7 -3.47 27.59 -47.36
CA LYS A 7 -4.91 27.91 -47.46
C LYS A 7 -5.83 26.74 -47.10
N THR A 8 -5.37 25.50 -47.26
CA THR A 8 -6.16 24.29 -46.94
C THR A 8 -6.22 23.99 -45.44
N LEU A 9 -5.19 24.39 -44.68
CA LEU A 9 -5.16 24.16 -43.22
C LEU A 9 -6.10 25.11 -42.45
N LEU A 10 -6.30 26.32 -42.95
CA LEU A 10 -7.12 27.34 -42.28
C LEU A 10 -8.64 27.07 -42.42
N LEU A 11 -9.04 26.37 -43.49
CA LEU A 11 -10.45 26.01 -43.73
C LEU A 11 -10.90 24.81 -42.87
N TYR A 12 -9.99 23.89 -42.52
CA TYR A 12 -10.28 22.74 -41.67
C TYR A 12 -10.43 23.12 -40.19
N CYS A 13 -9.68 24.12 -39.71
CA CYS A 13 -9.83 24.61 -38.33
C CYS A 13 -11.16 25.33 -38.09
N LEU A 14 -11.76 25.96 -39.11
CA LEU A 14 -13.04 26.65 -38.96
C LEU A 14 -14.24 25.68 -38.89
N PHE A 15 -14.15 24.50 -39.51
CA PHE A 15 -15.20 23.48 -39.46
C PHE A 15 -15.24 22.68 -38.13
N LEU A 16 -14.11 22.58 -37.43
CA LEU A 16 -14.05 21.87 -36.14
C LEU A 16 -14.63 22.66 -34.96
N ILE A 17 -14.77 23.97 -35.07
CA ILE A 17 -15.32 24.81 -33.98
C ILE A 17 -16.86 24.84 -34.00
N ILE A 18 -17.49 24.62 -35.15
CA ILE A 18 -18.95 24.73 -35.30
C ILE A 18 -19.70 23.46 -34.84
N THR A 19 -19.02 22.31 -34.73
CA THR A 19 -19.68 21.04 -34.35
C THR A 19 -19.75 20.78 -32.84
N PHE A 20 -19.14 21.61 -31.99
CA PHE A 20 -19.10 21.38 -30.53
C PHE A 20 -20.17 22.12 -29.71
N ALA A 21 -21.13 22.81 -30.36
CA ALA A 21 -22.08 23.68 -29.67
C ALA A 21 -23.49 23.10 -29.43
N LEU A 22 -23.78 21.83 -29.73
CA LEU A 22 -25.17 21.31 -29.71
C LEU A 22 -25.38 19.94 -29.02
N LEU A 23 -24.69 19.66 -27.92
CA LEU A 23 -25.11 18.58 -27.01
C LEU A 23 -25.01 18.99 -25.54
N THR A 24 -26.08 19.58 -25.01
CA THR A 24 -26.35 19.61 -23.57
C THR A 24 -27.41 18.57 -23.23
N PRO A 25 -27.14 17.61 -22.33
CA PRO A 25 -28.20 16.77 -21.78
C PRO A 25 -29.00 17.53 -20.71
N LEU A 26 -30.31 17.50 -20.89
CA LEU A 26 -31.35 17.98 -20.00
C LEU A 26 -31.30 17.20 -18.66
N GLN A 27 -30.69 17.78 -17.62
CA GLN A 27 -30.76 17.22 -16.27
C GLN A 27 -32.11 17.55 -15.63
N ALA A 28 -32.96 16.53 -15.53
CA ALA A 28 -34.21 16.56 -14.80
C ALA A 28 -33.98 16.78 -13.29
N GLN A 29 -34.42 17.92 -12.78
CA GLN A 29 -34.48 18.22 -11.36
C GLN A 29 -35.54 17.34 -10.67
N ARG A 30 -35.10 16.29 -9.95
CA ARG A 30 -35.93 15.62 -8.95
C ARG A 30 -36.07 16.52 -7.72
N LYS A 31 -37.26 17.10 -7.55
CA LYS A 31 -37.67 17.85 -6.35
C LYS A 31 -37.67 16.91 -5.13
N SER A 32 -36.68 17.08 -4.25
CA SER A 32 -36.68 16.48 -2.92
C SER A 32 -37.67 17.24 -2.02
N LYS A 33 -38.74 16.56 -1.58
CA LYS A 33 -39.67 17.08 -0.57
C LYS A 33 -38.94 17.15 0.78
N ARG A 34 -38.51 18.35 1.15
CA ARG A 34 -38.03 18.68 2.50
C ARG A 34 -39.25 18.67 3.44
N VAL A 35 -39.38 17.62 4.24
CA VAL A 35 -40.33 17.59 5.37
C VAL A 35 -39.80 18.54 6.43
N SER A 36 -40.50 19.67 6.60
CA SER A 36 -40.29 20.64 7.67
C SER A 36 -40.64 20.00 9.01
N ARG A 37 -39.64 19.78 9.87
CA ARG A 37 -39.85 19.50 11.30
C ARG A 37 -39.69 20.82 12.05
N LYS A 38 -40.75 21.22 12.74
CA LYS A 38 -40.81 22.35 13.68
C LYS A 38 -39.70 22.25 14.74
N PRO A 39 -39.06 23.35 15.14
CA PRO A 39 -38.27 23.41 16.36
C PRO A 39 -39.20 23.51 17.59
N PRO A 40 -38.89 22.85 18.72
CA PRO A 40 -39.52 23.18 19.99
C PRO A 40 -38.90 24.44 20.60
N GLU A 41 -39.77 25.29 21.15
CA GLU A 41 -39.47 26.54 21.86
C GLU A 41 -39.09 26.30 23.33
N LYS A 42 -38.11 27.10 23.80
CA LYS A 42 -37.89 27.67 25.15
C LYS A 42 -37.28 26.78 26.26
N PRO A 43 -36.66 27.37 27.32
CA PRO A 43 -36.53 28.79 27.68
C PRO A 43 -35.10 29.32 27.97
N GLN A 44 -35.01 30.65 28.06
CA GLN A 44 -33.87 31.46 28.53
C GLN A 44 -33.54 31.22 30.01
N SER A 45 -32.25 31.30 30.37
CA SER A 45 -31.82 31.73 31.71
C SER A 45 -30.45 32.40 31.68
N SER A 46 -30.42 33.61 32.25
CA SER A 46 -29.34 34.46 32.82
C SER A 46 -27.87 33.98 32.71
N ARG A 47 -26.97 34.83 32.17
CA ARG A 47 -26.22 35.92 32.84
C ARG A 47 -25.25 35.40 33.91
N VAL A 48 -23.94 35.48 33.66
CA VAL A 48 -22.97 36.26 34.46
C VAL A 48 -21.76 36.60 33.59
N GLU A 49 -21.46 37.88 33.60
CA GLU A 49 -20.30 38.62 33.12
C GLU A 49 -19.23 38.60 34.22
N SER A 50 -17.96 38.32 33.90
CA SER A 50 -16.81 38.67 34.75
C SER A 50 -15.49 38.61 33.95
N THR A 51 -15.05 39.80 33.55
CA THR A 51 -13.70 40.37 33.73
C THR A 51 -12.43 39.53 33.58
N LYS A 52 -11.54 40.05 32.70
CA LYS A 52 -10.09 40.36 32.87
C LYS A 52 -9.29 39.44 33.81
N THR A 53 -8.08 38.99 33.47
CA THR A 53 -6.90 39.86 33.39
C THR A 53 -5.73 39.14 32.72
N ASN A 54 -4.90 39.94 32.05
CA ASN A 54 -3.63 39.65 31.40
C ASN A 54 -2.61 38.91 32.28
N ASN A 55 -1.72 38.13 31.65
CA ASN A 55 -0.26 38.29 31.75
C ASN A 55 0.47 37.16 31.02
N ALA A 56 1.22 37.49 29.97
CA ALA A 56 2.47 36.83 29.59
C ALA A 56 3.06 37.54 28.37
N ASN A 57 3.97 38.48 28.61
CA ASN A 57 5.05 38.81 27.69
C ASN A 57 6.13 39.49 28.53
N GLU A 58 7.26 38.83 28.72
CA GLU A 58 8.57 39.48 28.61
C GLU A 58 9.66 38.41 28.49
N THR A 59 10.27 38.44 27.31
CA THR A 59 11.54 37.86 26.91
C THR A 59 12.66 38.73 27.49
N GLU A 60 13.70 38.13 28.08
CA GLU A 60 15.13 38.43 27.83
C GLU A 60 16.02 37.88 28.97
N LYS A 61 16.97 36.99 28.65
CA LYS A 61 18.39 37.32 28.43
C LYS A 61 19.30 36.08 28.49
N GLN A 62 20.14 36.06 27.46
CA GLN A 62 21.43 35.38 27.28
C GLN A 62 22.27 35.25 28.56
N ASN A 63 22.99 34.12 28.69
CA ASN A 63 24.45 34.23 28.69
C ASN A 63 25.19 32.95 28.29
N LYS A 64 26.33 33.22 27.66
CA LYS A 64 27.37 32.39 27.04
C LYS A 64 28.35 31.89 28.10
N ASP A 65 28.88 30.68 27.95
CA ASP A 65 30.30 30.28 28.03
C ASP A 65 30.38 28.74 28.14
N GLU A 66 30.96 28.04 27.15
CA GLU A 66 32.40 27.83 26.96
C GLU A 66 32.98 26.82 27.97
N SER A 67 33.18 25.58 27.53
CA SER A 67 34.42 24.81 27.72
C SER A 67 34.26 23.35 27.27
N GLN A 68 34.94 23.01 26.18
CA GLN A 68 35.46 21.65 26.01
C GLN A 68 36.60 21.40 27.01
N PRO A 69 36.85 20.14 27.36
CA PRO A 69 38.20 19.65 27.12
C PRO A 69 38.25 18.27 26.46
N GLN A 70 39.20 18.15 25.53
CA GLN A 70 39.74 16.91 24.98
C GLN A 70 40.53 16.13 26.06
N LYS A 71 40.60 14.78 25.95
CA LYS A 71 41.84 13.99 25.64
C LYS A 71 41.85 12.53 26.16
N ARG A 72 42.39 11.66 25.27
CA ARG A 72 43.24 10.45 25.50
C ARG A 72 42.55 9.18 26.05
N ASN A 73 42.91 7.94 25.71
CA ASN A 73 43.87 7.29 24.78
C ASN A 73 43.63 5.75 24.84
N LEU A 74 44.31 5.02 23.94
CA LEU A 74 44.64 3.56 23.93
C LEU A 74 43.55 2.65 23.35
N ARG A 75 43.72 2.03 22.16
CA ARG A 75 44.74 1.06 21.69
C ARG A 75 44.74 -0.20 22.56
N ASP A 76 44.17 -1.29 22.04
CA ASP A 76 44.88 -2.56 21.93
C ASP A 76 44.24 -3.46 20.87
N SER A 77 45.14 -4.04 20.08
CA SER A 77 44.91 -5.02 19.04
C SER A 77 45.25 -6.38 19.63
N ILE A 78 44.37 -7.37 19.53
CA ILE A 78 44.72 -8.78 19.76
C ILE A 78 44.14 -9.60 18.60
N THR A 79 45.07 -10.05 17.76
CA THR A 79 44.97 -11.18 16.84
C THR A 79 45.52 -12.41 17.56
N GLU A 80 45.20 -13.61 17.05
CA GLU A 80 45.56 -14.98 17.48
C GLU A 80 44.45 -15.64 18.31
N GLU A 81 44.03 -16.89 18.10
CA GLU A 81 44.44 -17.95 17.18
C GLU A 81 43.31 -18.99 17.11
N GLN A 82 43.30 -19.73 16.00
CA GLN A 82 42.43 -20.87 15.69
C GLN A 82 42.80 -22.09 16.57
N PRO A 83 41.83 -22.96 16.90
CA PRO A 83 42.15 -24.39 16.71
C PRO A 83 41.04 -25.20 16.04
N GLU A 84 41.50 -26.33 15.57
CA GLU A 84 40.94 -27.24 14.58
C GLU A 84 39.74 -28.07 15.05
N ASN A 85 38.81 -28.27 14.12
CA ASN A 85 38.29 -29.56 13.68
C ASN A 85 37.84 -30.60 14.74
N LEU A 86 36.52 -30.65 14.98
CA LEU A 86 35.83 -31.89 15.32
C LEU A 86 34.63 -32.09 14.39
N SER A 87 34.73 -33.13 13.58
CA SER A 87 33.76 -33.59 12.60
C SER A 87 32.41 -33.92 13.27
N ARG A 88 31.33 -33.31 12.76
CA ARG A 88 29.94 -33.75 13.00
C ARG A 88 29.33 -34.27 11.70
N PRO A 89 28.47 -35.30 11.79
CA PRO A 89 28.06 -36.11 10.65
C PRO A 89 27.18 -35.29 9.70
N LYS A 90 27.47 -35.42 8.40
CA LYS A 90 26.63 -34.94 7.30
C LYS A 90 25.29 -35.70 7.34
N THR A 91 24.31 -35.16 8.06
CA THR A 91 22.92 -35.37 7.69
C THR A 91 22.72 -34.61 6.39
N SER A 92 22.74 -35.35 5.29
CA SER A 92 22.29 -34.92 3.98
C SER A 92 20.84 -34.44 4.12
N LYS A 93 20.70 -33.15 4.43
CA LYS A 93 19.47 -32.41 4.30
C LYS A 93 19.11 -32.54 2.82
N VAL A 94 18.11 -33.35 2.52
CA VAL A 94 17.43 -33.32 1.23
C VAL A 94 17.04 -31.86 1.04
N GLU A 95 17.77 -31.16 0.18
CA GLU A 95 17.47 -29.79 -0.20
C GLU A 95 16.17 -29.89 -0.98
N SER A 96 15.06 -29.81 -0.23
CA SER A 96 13.73 -29.68 -0.79
C SER A 96 13.79 -28.54 -1.79
N VAL A 97 13.57 -28.83 -3.06
CA VAL A 97 13.52 -27.86 -4.15
C VAL A 97 12.59 -26.73 -3.72
N LYS A 98 13.15 -25.56 -3.44
CA LYS A 98 12.38 -24.43 -2.93
C LYS A 98 11.85 -23.63 -4.11
N GLU A 99 10.54 -23.63 -4.29
CA GLU A 99 9.90 -22.67 -5.18
C GLU A 99 10.06 -21.26 -4.60
N HIS A 100 10.52 -20.33 -5.44
CA HIS A 100 10.64 -18.90 -5.11
C HIS A 100 9.72 -18.09 -6.02
N TYR A 101 8.83 -17.35 -5.39
CA TYR A 101 7.84 -16.53 -6.05
C TYR A 101 8.25 -15.07 -5.96
N PHE A 102 8.12 -14.33 -7.06
CA PHE A 102 8.40 -12.90 -7.07
C PHE A 102 7.34 -12.10 -7.83
N TYR A 103 7.06 -10.92 -7.29
CA TYR A 103 6.27 -9.89 -7.92
C TYR A 103 6.96 -8.55 -7.75
N GLN A 104 6.97 -7.74 -8.80
CA GLN A 104 7.42 -6.36 -8.74
C GLN A 104 6.43 -5.47 -9.47
N PHE A 105 6.19 -4.29 -8.92
CA PHE A 105 5.44 -3.24 -9.58
C PHE A 105 6.27 -1.97 -9.59
N ASP A 106 6.52 -1.43 -10.78
CA ASP A 106 7.21 -0.16 -10.98
C ASP A 106 6.22 0.89 -11.46
N SER A 107 6.24 2.10 -10.89
CA SER A 107 5.50 3.25 -11.41
C SER A 107 6.33 4.52 -11.33
N PRO A 108 6.57 5.22 -12.46
CA PRO A 108 7.39 6.42 -12.47
C PRO A 108 6.68 7.66 -11.90
N GLN A 109 5.34 7.65 -11.81
CA GLN A 109 4.53 8.84 -11.47
C GLN A 109 3.96 8.82 -10.05
N PHE A 110 4.08 7.71 -9.32
CA PHE A 110 3.58 7.61 -7.95
C PHE A 110 4.66 7.91 -6.92
N ASN A 111 4.24 8.31 -5.71
CA ASN A 111 5.13 8.48 -4.57
C ASN A 111 5.87 7.18 -4.22
N THR A 112 5.24 6.03 -4.46
CA THR A 112 5.91 4.73 -4.41
C THR A 112 6.42 4.37 -5.81
N LYS A 113 7.74 4.46 -6.02
CA LYS A 113 8.41 4.14 -7.29
C LYS A 113 8.32 2.66 -7.63
N ARG A 114 8.55 1.83 -6.61
CA ARG A 114 8.66 0.38 -6.76
C ARG A 114 8.13 -0.32 -5.53
N VAL A 115 7.50 -1.46 -5.77
CA VAL A 115 7.17 -2.46 -4.76
C VAL A 115 7.68 -3.80 -5.25
N ARG A 116 8.29 -4.59 -4.36
CA ARG A 116 8.72 -5.96 -4.63
C ARG A 116 8.23 -6.86 -3.51
N ILE A 117 7.57 -7.96 -3.88
CA ILE A 117 7.13 -9.02 -2.97
C ILE A 117 7.87 -10.29 -3.38
N GLU A 118 8.51 -10.93 -2.41
CA GLU A 118 9.19 -12.21 -2.60
C GLU A 118 8.77 -13.16 -1.51
N HIS A 119 8.45 -14.40 -1.84
CA HIS A 119 8.11 -15.41 -0.84
C HIS A 119 8.44 -16.84 -1.29
N ASP A 120 8.62 -17.72 -0.30
CA ASP A 120 8.75 -19.15 -0.51
C ASP A 120 7.38 -19.82 -0.75
N GLU A 121 7.42 -21.12 -1.02
CA GLU A 121 6.25 -21.99 -1.19
C GLU A 121 5.30 -22.06 0.03
N ASN A 122 5.77 -21.62 1.20
CA ASN A 122 5.04 -21.57 2.48
C ASN A 122 4.57 -20.14 2.80
N GLY A 123 4.81 -19.18 1.91
CA GLY A 123 4.43 -17.79 2.06
C GLY A 123 5.29 -16.98 3.01
N ARG A 124 6.44 -17.50 3.45
CA ARG A 124 7.44 -16.71 4.19
C ARG A 124 8.25 -15.89 3.20
N GLY A 125 8.40 -14.61 3.48
CA GLY A 125 9.00 -13.72 2.52
C GLY A 125 9.31 -12.34 3.04
N LYS A 126 9.45 -11.41 2.11
CA LYS A 126 9.60 -9.99 2.40
C LYS A 126 8.87 -9.13 1.39
N ILE A 127 8.47 -7.95 1.82
CA ILE A 127 7.98 -6.87 0.97
C ILE A 127 8.97 -5.72 1.04
N THR A 128 9.39 -5.21 -0.12
CA THR A 128 10.32 -4.10 -0.22
C THR A 128 9.66 -2.96 -1.00
N VAL A 129 9.75 -1.74 -0.46
CA VAL A 129 9.09 -0.55 -0.99
C VAL A 129 10.13 0.55 -1.18
N TRP A 130 10.14 1.15 -2.37
CA TRP A 130 10.97 2.32 -2.69
C TRP A 130 10.05 3.53 -2.88
N LYS A 131 10.27 4.58 -2.10
CA LYS A 131 9.50 5.82 -2.19
C LYS A 131 10.32 6.95 -2.85
N ASN A 132 9.66 8.00 -3.31
CA ASN A 132 10.30 9.16 -3.93
C ASN A 132 11.06 10.04 -2.94
N ASP A 133 10.56 10.10 -1.72
CA ASP A 133 11.00 10.97 -0.61
C ASP A 133 12.02 10.28 0.31
N LEU A 134 12.32 9.01 0.06
CA LEU A 134 13.30 8.22 0.82
C LEU A 134 14.36 7.69 -0.13
N ASP A 135 15.62 7.94 0.20
CA ASP A 135 16.78 7.38 -0.51
C ASP A 135 17.00 5.89 -0.18
N GLU A 136 16.39 5.42 0.92
CA GLU A 136 16.49 4.05 1.41
C GLU A 136 15.25 3.22 1.06
N GLU A 137 15.47 1.92 0.87
CA GLU A 137 14.40 0.94 0.68
C GLU A 137 13.86 0.47 2.03
N ILE A 138 12.54 0.39 2.15
CA ILE A 138 11.89 -0.17 3.35
C ILE A 138 11.61 -1.64 3.06
N SER A 139 12.21 -2.55 3.83
CA SER A 139 12.02 -3.99 3.68
C SER A 139 11.45 -4.60 4.97
N GLU A 140 10.29 -5.26 4.84
CA GLU A 140 9.56 -5.85 5.97
C GLU A 140 9.33 -7.35 5.73
N PRO A 141 9.53 -8.21 6.74
CA PRO A 141 9.19 -9.62 6.62
C PRO A 141 7.67 -9.79 6.52
N ILE A 142 7.24 -10.74 5.69
CA ILE A 142 5.83 -11.08 5.51
C ILE A 142 5.60 -12.58 5.69
N GLN A 143 4.39 -12.90 6.14
CA GLN A 143 3.86 -14.26 6.14
C GLN A 143 2.50 -14.22 5.44
N LEU A 144 2.42 -14.87 4.28
CA LEU A 144 1.17 -15.04 3.56
C LEU A 144 0.37 -16.19 4.18
N SER A 145 -0.96 -16.08 4.16
CA SER A 145 -1.81 -17.16 4.65
C SER A 145 -1.80 -18.36 3.69
N PRO A 146 -2.10 -19.58 4.18
CA PRO A 146 -2.23 -20.76 3.33
C PRO A 146 -3.23 -20.56 2.18
N LYS A 147 -4.34 -19.86 2.45
CA LYS A 147 -5.40 -19.53 1.49
C LYS A 147 -4.88 -18.67 0.34
N THR A 148 -4.10 -17.63 0.66
CA THR A 148 -3.45 -16.78 -0.35
C THR A 148 -2.44 -17.57 -1.18
N ILE A 149 -1.62 -18.41 -0.55
CA ILE A 149 -0.61 -19.22 -1.24
C ILE A 149 -1.25 -20.23 -2.19
N GLU A 150 -2.31 -20.92 -1.75
CA GLU A 150 -3.05 -21.85 -2.62
C GLU A 150 -3.62 -21.14 -3.84
N LYS A 151 -4.17 -19.94 -3.65
CA LYS A 151 -4.70 -19.12 -4.75
C LYS A 151 -3.61 -18.72 -5.76
N LEU A 152 -2.45 -18.27 -5.28
CA LEU A 152 -1.30 -17.95 -6.14
C LEU A 152 -0.84 -19.19 -6.91
N LYS A 153 -0.61 -20.31 -6.21
CA LYS A 153 -0.23 -21.60 -6.81
C LYS A 153 -1.23 -22.04 -7.88
N SER A 154 -2.53 -21.90 -7.61
CA SER A 154 -3.58 -22.21 -8.59
C SER A 154 -3.46 -21.35 -9.85
N LEU A 155 -3.22 -20.04 -9.71
CA LEU A 155 -3.07 -19.14 -10.86
C LEU A 155 -1.81 -19.45 -11.68
N PHE A 156 -0.68 -19.71 -11.02
CA PHE A 156 0.54 -20.15 -11.71
C PHE A 156 0.36 -21.47 -12.47
N ARG A 157 -0.36 -22.44 -11.89
CA ARG A 157 -0.69 -23.71 -12.55
C ARG A 157 -1.60 -23.52 -13.75
N ILE A 158 -2.68 -22.73 -13.62
CA ILE A 158 -3.60 -22.43 -14.73
C ILE A 158 -2.87 -21.79 -15.91
N LEU A 159 -1.89 -20.94 -15.63
CA LEU A 159 -1.05 -20.30 -16.65
C LEU A 159 0.01 -21.25 -17.25
N SER A 160 0.20 -22.45 -16.69
CA SER A 160 1.33 -23.33 -16.98
C SER A 160 2.64 -22.53 -17.00
N PHE A 161 2.81 -21.66 -16.00
CA PHE A 161 3.66 -20.47 -16.12
C PHE A 161 5.09 -20.81 -16.55
N LEU A 162 5.73 -21.81 -15.94
CA LEU A 162 7.12 -22.20 -16.25
C LEU A 162 7.29 -22.85 -17.63
N ASP A 163 6.24 -23.45 -18.18
CA ASP A 163 6.28 -24.18 -19.45
C ASP A 163 5.74 -23.35 -20.62
N SER A 164 5.02 -22.27 -20.32
CA SER A 164 4.49 -21.36 -21.32
C SER A 164 5.58 -20.41 -21.85
N SER A 165 5.40 -19.95 -23.09
CA SER A 165 6.19 -18.87 -23.70
C SER A 165 5.32 -17.66 -24.07
N GLU A 166 4.08 -17.60 -23.56
CA GLU A 166 3.12 -16.53 -23.85
C GLU A 166 3.61 -15.18 -23.32
N ASP A 167 3.65 -14.17 -24.19
CA ASP A 167 3.82 -12.78 -23.77
C ASP A 167 2.46 -12.22 -23.33
N TYR A 168 2.35 -11.85 -22.06
CA TYR A 168 1.11 -11.31 -21.50
C TYR A 168 0.89 -9.84 -21.84
N GLN A 169 1.90 -9.12 -22.36
CA GLN A 169 1.71 -7.73 -22.75
C GLN A 169 0.72 -7.62 -23.90
N SER A 170 -0.27 -6.75 -23.69
CA SER A 170 -1.23 -6.38 -24.71
C SER A 170 -0.56 -5.74 -25.92
N LYS A 171 -1.01 -6.15 -27.11
CA LYS A 171 -0.55 -5.58 -28.39
C LYS A 171 -1.24 -4.25 -28.76
N VAL A 172 -2.39 -3.96 -28.15
CA VAL A 172 -3.24 -2.81 -28.51
C VAL A 172 -3.03 -1.65 -27.53
N HIS A 173 -2.94 -1.98 -26.25
CA HIS A 173 -2.80 -1.03 -25.15
C HIS A 173 -1.37 -1.04 -24.60
N ASP A 174 -0.80 0.15 -24.43
CA ASP A 174 0.44 0.39 -23.70
C ASP A 174 0.22 1.49 -22.65
N TYR A 175 0.17 1.09 -21.38
CA TYR A 175 -0.05 1.97 -20.23
C TYR A 175 1.17 2.07 -19.31
N LYS A 176 2.39 2.06 -19.86
CA LYS A 176 3.65 2.21 -19.07
C LYS A 176 3.64 3.34 -18.04
N HIS A 177 2.96 4.44 -18.33
CA HIS A 177 2.85 5.59 -17.42
C HIS A 177 2.07 5.27 -16.13
N LEU A 178 1.17 4.29 -16.15
CA LEU A 178 0.44 3.81 -14.98
C LEU A 178 1.24 2.77 -14.17
N GLY A 179 2.33 2.26 -14.75
CA GLY A 179 3.24 1.31 -14.15
C GLY A 179 3.31 -0.02 -14.89
N THR A 180 4.28 -0.84 -14.49
CA THR A 180 4.56 -2.15 -15.08
C THR A 180 4.62 -3.19 -13.97
N ALA A 181 3.84 -4.26 -14.12
CA ALA A 181 3.92 -5.43 -13.25
C ALA A 181 4.92 -6.43 -13.85
N THR A 182 5.78 -6.97 -13.00
CA THR A 182 6.67 -8.07 -13.33
C THR A 182 6.37 -9.23 -12.38
N ILE A 183 6.18 -10.42 -12.93
CA ILE A 183 5.89 -11.65 -12.18
C ILE A 183 6.95 -12.67 -12.53
N GLY A 184 7.43 -13.41 -11.56
CA GLY A 184 8.26 -14.57 -11.83
C GLY A 184 8.11 -15.69 -10.81
N LEU A 185 8.55 -16.85 -11.27
CA LEU A 185 8.57 -18.09 -10.52
C LEU A 185 9.88 -18.80 -10.87
N LYS A 186 10.57 -19.26 -9.83
CA LYS A 186 11.80 -20.00 -9.92
C LYS A 186 11.67 -21.30 -9.15
N THR A 187 12.06 -22.40 -9.77
CA THR A 187 12.25 -23.72 -9.15
C THR A 187 13.73 -24.10 -9.25
N SER A 188 14.10 -25.33 -8.88
CA SER A 188 15.47 -25.82 -9.08
C SER A 188 15.86 -25.86 -10.56
N ASP A 189 14.89 -26.18 -11.43
CA ASP A 189 15.17 -26.58 -12.81
C ASP A 189 14.77 -25.52 -13.82
N LYS A 190 13.79 -24.68 -13.48
CA LYS A 190 13.18 -23.71 -14.38
C LYS A 190 13.00 -22.36 -13.70
N GLU A 191 13.15 -21.31 -14.49
CA GLU A 191 12.87 -19.94 -14.06
C GLU A 191 12.16 -19.22 -15.19
N ARG A 192 11.11 -18.47 -14.84
CA ARG A 192 10.45 -17.59 -15.80
C ARG A 192 10.11 -16.26 -15.13
N THR A 193 10.34 -15.19 -15.87
CA THR A 193 9.95 -13.83 -15.53
C THR A 193 9.25 -13.19 -16.72
N VAL A 194 8.15 -12.48 -16.46
CA VAL A 194 7.38 -11.76 -17.47
C VAL A 194 7.00 -10.38 -16.94
N SER A 195 7.02 -9.37 -17.81
CA SER A 195 6.64 -8.00 -17.48
C SER A 195 5.53 -7.52 -18.41
N PHE A 196 4.52 -6.85 -17.85
CA PHE A 196 3.44 -6.25 -18.62
C PHE A 196 2.85 -5.05 -17.87
N ASN A 197 2.38 -4.05 -18.60
CA ASN A 197 1.60 -2.93 -18.06
C ASN A 197 0.10 -3.15 -18.24
N TRP A 198 -0.30 -3.89 -19.28
CA TRP A 198 -1.68 -4.27 -19.55
C TRP A 198 -1.71 -5.66 -20.18
N THR A 199 -2.75 -6.43 -19.88
CA THR A 199 -2.92 -7.80 -20.41
C THR A 199 -4.39 -8.12 -20.63
N GLU A 200 -4.70 -8.76 -21.76
CA GLU A 200 -6.01 -9.38 -22.01
C GLU A 200 -6.14 -10.77 -21.38
N ASN A 201 -5.02 -11.37 -20.94
CA ASN A 201 -5.04 -12.67 -20.27
C ASN A 201 -5.64 -12.52 -18.86
N LYS A 202 -6.88 -13.00 -18.70
CA LYS A 202 -7.64 -12.89 -17.45
C LYS A 202 -6.90 -13.49 -16.26
N ASN A 203 -6.17 -14.59 -16.44
CA ASN A 203 -5.47 -15.28 -15.35
C ASN A 203 -4.19 -14.53 -14.96
N ALA A 204 -3.44 -14.01 -15.93
CA ALA A 204 -2.27 -13.14 -15.66
C ALA A 204 -2.70 -11.86 -14.93
N LYS A 205 -3.84 -11.28 -15.34
CA LYS A 205 -4.45 -10.15 -14.63
C LYS A 205 -4.83 -10.50 -13.19
N LEU A 206 -5.54 -11.62 -12.98
CA LEU A 206 -5.91 -12.07 -11.63
C LEU A 206 -4.70 -12.30 -10.74
N LEU A 207 -3.61 -12.83 -11.28
CA LEU A 207 -2.35 -13.04 -10.55
C LEU A 207 -1.71 -11.72 -10.13
N ALA A 208 -1.58 -10.76 -11.05
CA ALA A 208 -1.07 -9.43 -10.73
C ALA A 208 -1.98 -8.70 -9.72
N ASP A 209 -3.29 -8.81 -9.88
CA ASP A 209 -4.26 -8.19 -8.96
C ASP A 209 -4.17 -8.83 -7.57
N GLU A 210 -3.94 -10.14 -7.46
CA GLU A 210 -3.75 -10.80 -6.16
C GLU A 210 -2.52 -10.28 -5.42
N TYR A 211 -1.38 -10.12 -6.11
CA TYR A 211 -0.20 -9.50 -5.51
C TYR A 211 -0.42 -8.05 -5.08
N ARG A 212 -1.21 -7.26 -5.83
CA ARG A 212 -1.60 -5.91 -5.41
C ARG A 212 -2.40 -5.93 -4.12
N LYS A 213 -3.29 -6.90 -3.95
CA LYS A 213 -4.07 -7.07 -2.71
C LYS A 213 -3.17 -7.44 -1.53
N ILE A 214 -2.19 -8.32 -1.76
CA ILE A 214 -1.17 -8.64 -0.75
C ILE A 214 -0.42 -7.37 -0.34
N TYR A 215 0.05 -6.57 -1.31
CA TYR A 215 0.70 -5.29 -1.02
C TYR A 215 -0.17 -4.37 -0.17
N ASN A 216 -1.43 -4.13 -0.56
CA ASN A 216 -2.34 -3.25 0.18
C ASN A 216 -2.55 -3.72 1.62
N GLN A 217 -2.73 -5.03 1.82
CA GLN A 217 -2.89 -5.63 3.15
C GLN A 217 -1.63 -5.42 4.01
N GLN A 218 -0.45 -5.75 3.48
CA GLN A 218 0.81 -5.66 4.22
C GLN A 218 1.21 -4.21 4.49
N LEU A 219 1.02 -3.32 3.52
CA LEU A 219 1.26 -1.88 3.69
C LEU A 219 0.38 -1.31 4.79
N TRP A 220 -0.92 -1.63 4.78
CA TRP A 220 -1.82 -1.16 5.82
C TRP A 220 -1.42 -1.67 7.20
N MET A 221 -1.08 -2.96 7.32
CA MET A 221 -0.60 -3.53 8.59
C MET A 221 0.66 -2.82 9.09
N PHE A 222 1.61 -2.54 8.20
CA PHE A 222 2.82 -1.79 8.52
C PHE A 222 2.50 -0.36 8.98
N GLU A 223 1.73 0.40 8.20
CA GLU A 223 1.31 1.77 8.54
C GLU A 223 0.60 1.81 9.89
N MET A 224 -0.26 0.82 10.18
CA MET A 224 -0.99 0.77 11.44
C MET A 224 -0.10 0.42 12.64
N ARG A 225 0.88 -0.48 12.47
CA ARG A 225 1.89 -0.74 13.51
C ARG A 225 2.69 0.52 13.82
N LEU A 226 3.12 1.23 12.78
CA LEU A 226 3.87 2.48 12.92
C LEU A 226 3.03 3.57 13.61
N ALA A 227 1.78 3.76 13.20
CA ALA A 227 0.88 4.73 13.78
C ALA A 227 0.60 4.43 15.26
N ARG A 228 0.38 3.17 15.62
CA ARG A 228 0.18 2.75 17.02
C ARG A 228 1.33 3.17 17.94
N GLU A 229 2.56 3.14 17.43
CA GLU A 229 3.76 3.41 18.22
C GLU A 229 4.13 4.89 18.22
N ASN A 230 4.05 5.54 17.06
CA ASN A 230 4.62 6.88 16.87
C ASN A 230 3.57 7.97 16.70
N GLN A 231 2.41 7.66 16.12
CA GLN A 231 1.38 8.65 15.76
C GLN A 231 -0.05 8.09 15.92
N PRO A 232 -0.50 7.80 17.15
CA PRO A 232 -1.77 7.07 17.35
C PRO A 232 -3.01 7.81 16.82
N LEU A 233 -2.92 9.13 16.66
CA LEU A 233 -3.99 9.96 16.11
C LEU A 233 -4.26 9.70 14.62
N GLU A 234 -3.38 9.01 13.90
CA GLU A 234 -3.60 8.60 12.49
C GLU A 234 -4.44 7.32 12.36
N ALA A 235 -4.56 6.52 13.43
CA ALA A 235 -5.29 5.25 13.43
C ALA A 235 -6.74 5.35 12.89
N PRO A 236 -7.54 6.40 13.17
CA PRO A 236 -8.87 6.55 12.59
C PRO A 236 -8.88 6.60 11.05
N ASP A 237 -7.87 7.25 10.45
CA ASP A 237 -7.77 7.43 9.01
C ASP A 237 -7.32 6.13 8.33
N LEU A 238 -6.37 5.44 8.94
CA LEU A 238 -5.98 4.10 8.53
C LEU A 238 -7.16 3.11 8.59
N MET A 239 -8.00 3.18 9.62
CA MET A 239 -9.20 2.35 9.71
C MET A 239 -10.20 2.64 8.57
N ARG A 240 -10.40 3.91 8.21
CA ARG A 240 -11.21 4.29 7.03
C ARG A 240 -10.60 3.78 5.73
N LYS A 241 -9.28 3.79 5.60
CA LYS A 241 -8.54 3.23 4.45
C LYS A 241 -8.77 1.73 4.33
N LEU A 242 -8.66 0.97 5.42
CA LEU A 242 -8.95 -0.48 5.42
C LEU A 242 -10.41 -0.78 5.06
N ASP A 243 -11.38 -0.06 5.63
CA ASP A 243 -12.79 -0.23 5.26
C ASP A 243 -13.03 0.01 3.76
N SER A 244 -12.30 0.97 3.17
CA SER A 244 -12.34 1.21 1.73
C SER A 244 -11.76 0.03 0.93
N TYR A 245 -10.62 -0.51 1.37
CA TYR A 245 -10.01 -1.69 0.74
C TYR A 245 -10.93 -2.92 0.80
N LEU A 246 -11.54 -3.18 1.96
CA LEU A 246 -12.46 -4.30 2.13
C LEU A 246 -13.70 -4.16 1.22
N ARG A 247 -14.28 -2.96 1.11
CA ARG A 247 -15.41 -2.71 0.21
C ARG A 247 -15.08 -2.89 -1.27
N ARG A 248 -13.84 -2.60 -1.68
CA ARG A 248 -13.37 -2.77 -3.07
C ARG A 248 -12.76 -4.14 -3.35
N ASN A 249 -12.75 -5.06 -2.38
CA ASN A 249 -12.08 -6.36 -2.50
C ASN A 249 -10.58 -6.21 -2.83
N GLU A 250 -9.91 -5.26 -2.16
CA GLU A 250 -8.50 -4.92 -2.36
C GLU A 250 -7.57 -5.51 -1.27
N ILE A 251 -8.07 -6.41 -0.43
CA ILE A 251 -7.32 -7.17 0.58
C ILE A 251 -7.29 -8.64 0.14
N SER A 252 -6.14 -9.31 0.29
CA SER A 252 -5.95 -10.68 -0.20
C SER A 252 -6.66 -11.68 0.69
N ASP A 253 -6.38 -11.62 2.00
CA ASP A 253 -7.00 -12.45 3.02
C ASP A 253 -7.41 -11.63 4.24
N PRO A 254 -8.65 -11.10 4.26
CA PRO A 254 -9.16 -10.35 5.39
C PRO A 254 -9.18 -11.13 6.71
N GLU A 255 -9.33 -12.46 6.66
CA GLU A 255 -9.43 -13.30 7.86
C GLU A 255 -8.11 -13.34 8.62
N GLN A 256 -6.98 -13.28 7.91
CA GLN A 256 -5.65 -13.19 8.52
C GLN A 256 -5.47 -11.94 9.38
N MET A 257 -6.25 -10.89 9.15
CA MET A 257 -6.15 -9.62 9.88
C MET A 257 -6.95 -9.62 11.19
N LEU A 258 -7.77 -10.65 11.45
CA LEU A 258 -8.71 -10.66 12.58
C LEU A 258 -8.01 -10.55 13.94
N GLU A 259 -6.92 -11.28 14.14
CA GLU A 259 -6.13 -11.23 15.37
C GLU A 259 -5.56 -9.82 15.59
N PHE A 260 -4.96 -9.25 14.56
CA PHE A 260 -4.41 -7.89 14.63
C PHE A 260 -5.49 -6.82 14.86
N LEU A 261 -6.68 -6.97 14.28
CA LEU A 261 -7.79 -6.07 14.52
C LEU A 261 -8.36 -6.20 15.93
N GLU A 262 -8.38 -7.41 16.50
CA GLU A 262 -8.79 -7.65 17.88
C GLU A 262 -7.85 -6.94 18.86
N ASP A 263 -6.54 -7.07 18.63
CA ASP A 263 -5.51 -6.34 19.39
C ASP A 263 -5.75 -4.83 19.34
N LEU A 264 -5.96 -4.29 18.13
CA LEU A 264 -6.24 -2.86 17.95
C LEU A 264 -7.53 -2.42 18.63
N SER A 265 -8.55 -3.26 18.67
CA SER A 265 -9.82 -2.92 19.33
C SER A 265 -9.66 -2.73 20.84
N ASN A 266 -8.69 -3.41 21.44
CA ASN A 266 -8.41 -3.41 22.87
C ASN A 266 -7.23 -2.49 23.25
N ASP A 267 -6.55 -1.89 22.26
CA ASP A 267 -5.41 -1.00 22.49
C ASP A 267 -5.83 0.41 22.94
N GLU A 268 -5.61 0.72 24.20
CA GLU A 268 -5.94 2.03 24.79
C GLU A 268 -5.09 3.20 24.26
N ARG A 269 -3.96 2.91 23.60
CA ARG A 269 -3.07 3.94 23.02
C ARG A 269 -3.70 4.61 21.80
N ILE A 270 -4.59 3.90 21.08
CA ILE A 270 -5.25 4.45 19.90
C ILE A 270 -6.62 5.06 20.25
N PRO A 271 -7.06 6.10 19.51
CA PRO A 271 -8.34 6.76 19.76
C PRO A 271 -9.54 5.79 19.83
N LEU A 272 -10.50 6.06 20.72
CA LEU A 272 -11.70 5.23 20.90
C LEU A 272 -12.48 5.02 19.59
N ILE A 273 -12.51 6.01 18.71
CA ILE A 273 -13.13 5.89 17.39
C ILE A 273 -12.47 4.82 16.51
N ALA A 274 -11.14 4.71 16.54
CA ALA A 274 -10.40 3.68 15.80
C ALA A 274 -10.65 2.28 16.39
N ARG A 275 -10.67 2.17 17.73
CA ARG A 275 -11.02 0.92 18.43
C ARG A 275 -12.41 0.42 18.05
N ASN A 276 -13.40 1.31 18.09
CA ASN A 276 -14.78 0.97 17.73
C ASN A 276 -14.90 0.56 16.26
N HIS A 277 -14.21 1.29 15.36
CA HIS A 277 -14.18 0.91 13.96
C HIS A 277 -13.51 -0.45 13.73
N SER A 278 -12.45 -0.77 14.49
CA SER A 278 -11.82 -2.10 14.46
C SER A 278 -12.84 -3.20 14.77
N ARG A 279 -13.66 -3.04 15.82
CA ARG A 279 -14.74 -3.98 16.17
C ARG A 279 -15.76 -4.14 15.03
N GLU A 280 -16.16 -3.04 14.41
CA GLU A 280 -17.07 -3.10 13.26
C GLU A 280 -16.47 -3.87 12.06
N LEU A 281 -15.17 -3.68 11.79
CA LEU A 281 -14.47 -4.38 10.72
C LEU A 281 -14.35 -5.89 11.01
N ILE A 282 -14.07 -6.26 12.26
CA ILE A 282 -14.06 -7.68 12.69
C ILE A 282 -15.39 -8.34 12.38
N GLU A 283 -16.51 -7.72 12.76
CA GLU A 283 -17.84 -8.26 12.50
C GLU A 283 -18.17 -8.33 11.00
N LYS A 284 -17.76 -7.31 10.22
CA LYS A 284 -17.91 -7.32 8.76
C LYS A 284 -17.13 -8.48 8.12
N ILE A 285 -15.88 -8.68 8.52
CA ILE A 285 -15.02 -9.75 7.98
C ILE A 285 -15.60 -11.13 8.33
N LYS A 286 -15.94 -11.37 9.60
CA LYS A 286 -16.57 -12.62 10.05
C LYS A 286 -17.88 -12.91 9.31
N LYS A 287 -18.69 -11.88 9.05
CA LYS A 287 -19.94 -12.02 8.28
C LYS A 287 -19.69 -12.36 6.81
N SER A 288 -18.65 -11.79 6.20
CA SER A 288 -18.28 -12.09 4.82
C SER A 288 -17.69 -13.49 4.64
N ALA A 289 -16.96 -14.00 5.63
CA ALA A 289 -16.35 -15.34 5.59
C ALA A 289 -17.38 -16.48 5.71
N LYS A 290 -18.55 -16.20 6.31
CA LYS A 290 -19.65 -17.17 6.44
C LYS A 290 -20.54 -17.30 5.20
N LYS A 291 -20.34 -16.44 4.18
CA LYS A 291 -21.11 -16.47 2.93
C LYS A 291 -20.38 -17.28 1.88
#